data_AF-A0A925LSZ6-F1
#
_entry.id   AF-A0A925LSZ6-F1
#
_cell.length_a   1.000
_cell.length_b   1.000
_cell.length_c   1.000
_cell.angle_alpha   90.00
_cell.angle_beta   90.00
_cell.angle_gamma   90.00
#
_symmetry.space_group_name_H-M   'P 1'
#
loop_
_entity.id
_entity.type
_entity.pdbx_description
1 polymer ?
#
loop_
_entity_poly.entity_id
_entity_poly.type
_entity_poly.pdbx_seq_one_letter_code
_entity_poly.pdbx_strand_id
1 'polypeptide(L)'
;GIDLNSNGLTPNDVNDPDTGPNNLQNFPAFASVVLNGPNLDITYSVPSLPANSAYPLRIEFYIADAANQEGQTFLGSDSYAAPGAKLATISAGSAVVGTRIVATATDANGNTSEFSLFATVA
;
A
#
# COMPACT_ATOMS: atom_id res chain seq x y z
N GLY A 1 -12.28 8.06 1.77
CA GLY A 1 -10.98 7.61 1.23
C GLY A 1 -9.93 8.63 1.55
N ILE A 2 -8.67 8.30 1.28
CA ILE A 2 -7.58 9.28 1.31
C ILE A 2 -7.39 9.76 -0.12
N ASP A 3 -7.61 11.05 -0.34
CA ASP A 3 -7.32 11.75 -1.59
C ASP A 3 -6.50 13.00 -1.21
N LEU A 4 -5.23 13.02 -1.59
CA LEU A 4 -4.27 14.03 -1.14
C LEU A 4 -4.43 15.35 -1.90
N ASN A 5 -5.06 15.35 -3.07
CA ASN A 5 -5.22 16.53 -3.93
C ASN A 5 -6.68 16.84 -4.29
N SER A 6 -7.63 16.09 -3.75
CA SER A 6 -9.07 16.14 -4.09
C SER A 6 -9.35 16.01 -5.59
N ASN A 7 -8.51 15.27 -6.30
CA ASN A 7 -8.56 15.08 -7.75
C ASN A 7 -8.69 13.60 -8.16
N GLY A 8 -8.96 12.72 -7.19
CA GLY A 8 -8.88 11.27 -7.35
C GLY A 8 -7.48 10.74 -7.09
N LEU A 9 -7.24 9.47 -7.44
CA LEU A 9 -5.96 8.81 -7.22
C LEU A 9 -4.82 9.56 -7.93
N THR A 10 -3.89 10.10 -7.17
CA THR A 10 -2.65 10.73 -7.62
C THR A 10 -1.65 9.63 -7.98
N PRO A 11 -1.28 9.42 -9.25
CA PRO A 11 -0.38 8.33 -9.63
C PRO A 11 1.01 8.48 -9.01
N ASN A 12 1.64 7.36 -8.65
CA ASN A 12 3.03 7.34 -8.21
C ASN A 12 3.97 7.97 -9.26
N ASP A 13 4.94 8.76 -8.82
CA ASP A 13 6.02 9.27 -9.68
C ASP A 13 7.43 9.04 -9.09
N VAL A 14 8.44 9.00 -9.96
CA VAL A 14 9.82 8.64 -9.60
C VAL A 14 10.73 9.86 -9.40
N ASN A 15 10.29 11.07 -9.80
CA ASN A 15 11.19 12.20 -10.08
C ASN A 15 10.89 13.47 -9.28
N ASP A 16 9.83 13.55 -8.47
CA ASP A 16 9.52 14.77 -7.73
C ASP A 16 10.02 14.70 -6.27
N PRO A 17 10.74 15.71 -5.75
CA PRO A 17 10.64 16.07 -4.34
C PRO A 17 9.23 16.64 -4.08
N ASP A 18 8.24 15.74 -4.02
CA ASP A 18 6.83 16.07 -3.89
C ASP A 18 6.56 17.07 -2.76
N THR A 19 5.86 18.16 -3.10
CA THR A 19 5.38 19.15 -2.14
C THR A 19 3.85 19.15 -2.15
N GLY A 20 3.23 19.09 -0.97
CA GLY A 20 1.78 18.98 -0.84
C GLY A 20 1.37 18.25 0.45
N PRO A 21 0.07 17.96 0.64
CA PRO A 21 -0.38 17.13 1.76
C PRO A 21 0.36 15.79 1.79
N ASN A 22 0.92 15.45 2.96
CA ASN A 22 1.72 14.24 3.17
C ASN A 22 2.84 14.06 2.13
N ASN A 23 3.42 15.15 1.61
CA ASN A 23 4.44 15.14 0.56
C ASN A 23 4.08 14.19 -0.61
N LEU A 24 2.79 14.07 -0.92
CA LEU A 24 2.26 13.17 -1.94
C LEU A 24 2.87 11.76 -1.92
N GLN A 25 3.10 11.21 -0.71
CA GLN A 25 3.74 9.93 -0.51
C GLN A 25 3.21 8.86 -1.48
N ASN A 26 4.11 8.27 -2.27
CA ASN A 26 3.77 7.16 -3.16
C ASN A 26 3.20 5.96 -2.38
N PHE A 27 2.18 5.32 -2.94
CA PHE A 27 1.52 4.14 -2.38
C PHE A 27 2.13 2.80 -2.86
N PRO A 28 1.86 1.68 -2.16
CA PRO A 28 2.32 0.36 -2.58
C PRO A 28 1.75 -0.07 -3.93
N ALA A 29 2.61 -0.64 -4.78
CA ALA A 29 2.24 -1.31 -6.01
C ALA A 29 2.37 -2.83 -5.83
N PHE A 30 1.23 -3.54 -5.93
CA PHE A 30 1.20 -4.99 -5.81
C PHE A 30 1.71 -5.68 -7.08
N ALA A 31 2.53 -6.73 -6.89
CA ALA A 31 2.87 -7.69 -7.93
C ALA A 31 1.99 -8.95 -7.83
N SER A 32 1.71 -9.42 -6.61
CA SER A 32 0.84 -10.58 -6.38
C SER A 32 0.29 -10.60 -4.94
N VAL A 33 -0.91 -11.16 -4.78
CA VAL A 33 -1.47 -11.52 -3.48
C VAL A 33 -1.99 -12.95 -3.58
N VAL A 34 -1.40 -13.88 -2.84
CA VAL A 34 -1.73 -15.31 -2.90
C VAL A 34 -2.19 -15.80 -1.54
N LEU A 35 -3.31 -16.52 -1.50
CA LEU A 35 -3.77 -17.20 -0.29
C LEU A 35 -3.00 -18.50 -0.08
N ASN A 36 -2.28 -18.60 1.03
CA ASN A 36 -1.46 -19.75 1.40
C ASN A 36 -1.85 -20.24 2.80
N GLY A 37 -2.85 -21.12 2.85
CA GLY A 37 -3.42 -21.62 4.10
C GLY A 37 -4.06 -20.48 4.91
N PRO A 38 -3.63 -20.20 6.16
CA PRO A 38 -4.17 -19.12 6.98
C PRO A 38 -3.56 -17.74 6.68
N ASN A 39 -2.64 -17.65 5.71
CA ASN A 39 -1.84 -16.46 5.44
C ASN A 39 -2.05 -15.93 4.02
N LEU A 40 -1.77 -14.64 3.83
CA LEU A 40 -1.59 -14.03 2.52
C LEU A 40 -0.10 -13.77 2.29
N ASP A 41 0.40 -14.28 1.17
CA ASP A 41 1.72 -13.96 0.64
C ASP A 41 1.57 -12.80 -0.36
N ILE A 42 2.05 -11.62 0.05
CA ILE A 42 1.88 -10.35 -0.66
C ILE A 42 3.24 -9.89 -1.19
N THR A 43 3.40 -9.93 -2.50
CA THR A 43 4.57 -9.35 -3.18
C THR A 43 4.22 -7.96 -3.66
N TYR A 44 5.01 -6.97 -3.25
CA TYR A 44 4.77 -5.57 -3.58
C TYR A 44 6.08 -4.76 -3.63
N SER A 45 5.98 -3.52 -4.08
CA SER A 45 7.05 -2.52 -4.01
C SER A 45 6.45 -1.14 -3.75
N VAL A 46 7.24 -0.20 -3.22
CA VAL A 46 6.84 1.21 -3.16
C VAL A 46 7.86 1.97 -4.01
N PRO A 47 7.46 2.61 -5.12
CA PRO A 47 8.36 3.34 -6.00
C PRO A 47 8.71 4.71 -5.41
N SER A 48 9.13 4.75 -4.15
CA SER A 48 9.71 5.95 -3.55
C SER A 48 11.21 5.78 -3.39
N LEU A 49 11.98 6.84 -3.60
CA LEU A 49 13.42 6.83 -3.34
C LEU A 49 13.68 7.35 -1.92
N PRO A 50 14.81 6.96 -1.26
CA PRO A 50 15.16 7.48 0.06
C PRO A 50 15.38 9.00 0.10
N ALA A 51 15.53 9.64 -1.07
CA ALA A 51 15.58 11.09 -1.20
C ALA A 51 14.20 11.77 -1.02
N ASN A 52 13.11 11.03 -1.25
CA ASN A 52 11.74 11.57 -1.31
C ASN A 52 10.88 11.12 -0.12
N SER A 53 11.22 9.99 0.52
CA SER A 53 10.52 9.51 1.73
C SER A 53 11.49 9.16 2.85
N ALA A 54 11.06 9.39 4.09
CA ALA A 54 11.80 8.93 5.26
C ALA A 54 11.54 7.44 5.52
N TYR A 55 12.57 6.61 5.41
CA TYR A 55 12.47 5.17 5.66
C TYR A 55 12.71 4.82 7.15
N PRO A 56 12.22 3.67 7.65
CA PRO A 56 11.38 2.70 6.94
C PRO A 56 9.96 3.20 6.71
N LEU A 57 9.34 2.78 5.60
CA LEU A 57 7.91 3.00 5.39
C LEU A 57 7.12 1.93 6.16
N ARG A 58 6.06 2.33 6.86
CA ARG A 58 5.05 1.43 7.39
C ARG A 58 4.00 1.19 6.32
N ILE A 59 3.85 -0.07 5.91
CA ILE A 59 2.89 -0.49 4.91
C ILE A 59 1.70 -1.13 5.62
N GLU A 60 0.49 -0.71 5.30
CA GLU A 60 -0.72 -1.27 5.90
C GLU A 60 -1.61 -1.88 4.82
N PHE A 61 -2.06 -3.11 5.04
CA PHE A 61 -2.90 -3.87 4.11
C PHE A 61 -4.33 -3.99 4.61
N TYR A 62 -5.28 -3.83 3.70
CA TYR A 62 -6.71 -3.87 4.01
C TYR A 62 -7.48 -4.67 2.97
N ILE A 63 -8.56 -5.33 3.39
CA ILE A 63 -9.64 -5.70 2.48
C ILE A 63 -10.32 -4.42 2.01
N ALA A 64 -10.49 -4.29 0.70
CA ALA A 64 -11.11 -3.14 0.08
C ALA A 64 -12.62 -3.08 0.39
N ASP A 65 -13.16 -1.86 0.42
CA ASP A 65 -14.58 -1.59 0.51
C ASP A 65 -15.35 -2.04 -0.75
N ALA A 66 -16.68 -1.90 -0.74
CA ALA A 66 -17.52 -2.31 -1.87
C ALA A 66 -17.19 -1.54 -3.17
N ALA A 67 -16.70 -0.29 -3.06
CA ALA A 67 -16.27 0.51 -4.19
C ALA A 67 -14.87 0.14 -4.70
N ASN A 68 -14.13 -0.70 -3.96
CA ASN A 68 -12.79 -1.21 -4.26
C ASN A 68 -11.71 -0.13 -4.34
N GLN A 69 -11.90 0.94 -3.58
CA GLN A 69 -11.04 2.13 -3.62
C GLN A 69 -10.46 2.44 -2.23
N GLU A 70 -11.03 1.89 -1.16
CA GLU A 70 -10.66 2.24 0.21
C GLU A 70 -10.50 1.01 1.08
N GLY A 71 -9.71 1.10 2.15
CA GLY A 71 -9.59 0.03 3.13
C GLY A 71 -10.81 -0.03 4.05
N GLN A 72 -11.50 -1.18 4.09
CA GLN A 72 -12.60 -1.45 5.01
C GLN A 72 -12.15 -2.27 6.23
N THR A 73 -11.33 -3.30 6.03
CA THR A 73 -10.89 -4.21 7.10
C THR A 73 -9.38 -4.32 7.12
N PHE A 74 -8.74 -3.91 8.21
CA PHE A 74 -7.28 -4.04 8.39
C PHE A 74 -6.86 -5.52 8.52
N LEU A 75 -5.83 -5.91 7.78
CA LEU A 75 -5.28 -7.27 7.80
C LEU A 75 -3.93 -7.36 8.52
N GLY A 76 -3.13 -6.31 8.42
CA GLY A 76 -1.80 -6.28 9.01
C GLY A 76 -0.92 -5.20 8.40
N SER A 77 0.31 -5.13 8.91
CA SER A 77 1.30 -4.18 8.44
C SER A 77 2.66 -4.83 8.23
N ASP A 78 3.47 -4.21 7.39
CA ASP A 78 4.84 -4.60 7.12
C ASP A 78 5.79 -3.38 7.19
N SER A 79 7.06 -3.62 7.52
CA SER A 79 8.09 -2.58 7.58
C SER A 79 8.97 -2.62 6.33
N TYR A 80 8.82 -1.63 5.45
CA TYR A 80 9.51 -1.55 4.17
C TYR A 80 10.76 -0.66 4.29
N ALA A 81 11.92 -1.30 4.45
CA ALA A 81 13.15 -0.64 4.86
C ALA A 81 13.91 0.07 3.73
N ALA A 82 13.71 -0.36 2.48
CA ALA A 82 14.38 0.22 1.31
C ALA A 82 13.57 -0.08 0.04
N PRO A 83 13.74 0.71 -1.04
CA PRO A 83 13.09 0.46 -2.32
C PRO A 83 13.49 -0.90 -2.92
N GLY A 84 12.56 -1.51 -3.66
CA GLY A 84 12.70 -2.82 -4.27
C GLY A 84 11.48 -3.73 -4.08
N ALA A 85 11.45 -4.87 -4.75
CA ALA A 85 10.41 -5.86 -4.51
C ALA A 85 10.57 -6.49 -3.13
N LYS A 86 9.46 -6.67 -2.41
CA LYS A 86 9.41 -7.31 -1.10
C LYS A 86 8.25 -8.29 -1.04
N LEU A 87 8.47 -9.41 -0.36
CA LEU A 87 7.43 -10.35 0.07
C LEU A 87 7.09 -10.08 1.53
N ALA A 88 5.81 -9.86 1.82
CA ALA A 88 5.25 -9.86 3.17
C ALA A 88 4.29 -11.04 3.32
N THR A 89 4.34 -11.69 4.48
CA THR A 89 3.37 -12.73 4.86
C THR A 89 2.58 -12.21 6.05
N ILE A 90 1.27 -12.07 5.88
CA ILE A 90 0.35 -11.62 6.93
C ILE A 90 -0.78 -12.64 7.13
N SER A 91 -1.51 -12.55 8.25
CA SER A 91 -2.72 -13.37 8.41
C SER A 91 -3.75 -12.99 7.35
N ALA A 92 -4.40 -13.99 6.76
CA ALA A 92 -5.48 -13.76 5.81
C ALA A 92 -6.74 -13.17 6.46
N GLY A 93 -6.92 -13.35 7.78
CA GLY A 93 -8.14 -12.91 8.46
C GLY A 93 -9.38 -13.51 7.79
N SER A 94 -10.26 -12.65 7.27
CA SER A 94 -11.45 -13.03 6.51
C SER A 94 -11.27 -12.98 4.99
N ALA A 95 -10.06 -12.68 4.49
CA ALA A 95 -9.78 -12.67 3.06
C ALA A 95 -9.82 -14.09 2.50
N VAL A 96 -10.43 -14.22 1.33
CA VAL A 96 -10.54 -15.46 0.56
C VAL A 96 -10.14 -15.20 -0.89
N VAL A 97 -10.00 -16.24 -1.70
CA VAL A 97 -9.79 -16.08 -3.14
C VAL A 97 -10.89 -15.19 -3.73
N GLY A 98 -10.50 -14.19 -4.52
CA GLY A 98 -11.39 -13.17 -5.07
C GLY A 98 -11.57 -11.92 -4.20
N THR A 99 -11.12 -11.93 -2.94
CA THR A 99 -11.06 -10.70 -2.12
C THR A 99 -10.11 -9.69 -2.76
N ARG A 100 -10.44 -8.40 -2.68
CA ARG A 100 -9.59 -7.31 -3.17
C ARG A 100 -8.87 -6.66 -2.01
N ILE A 101 -7.55 -6.46 -2.17
CA ILE A 101 -6.66 -5.89 -1.17
C ILE A 101 -6.17 -4.53 -1.66
N VAL A 102 -6.21 -3.53 -0.79
CA VAL A 102 -5.60 -2.21 -0.98
C VAL A 102 -4.58 -1.96 0.13
N ALA A 103 -3.66 -1.03 -0.09
CA ALA A 103 -2.66 -0.68 0.91
C ALA A 103 -2.33 0.81 0.94
N THR A 104 -1.77 1.26 2.05
CA THR A 104 -1.13 2.58 2.20
C THR A 104 0.35 2.41 2.55
N ALA A 105 1.13 3.45 2.31
CA ALA A 105 2.49 3.61 2.80
C ALA A 105 2.58 4.88 3.65
N THR A 106 3.09 4.75 4.87
CA THR A 106 3.38 5.88 5.76
C THR A 106 4.88 5.98 5.98
N ASP A 107 5.48 7.12 5.68
CA ASP A 107 6.90 7.35 5.93
C ASP A 107 7.20 7.53 7.43
N ALA A 108 8.49 7.52 7.80
CA ALA A 108 8.93 7.65 9.18
C ALA A 108 8.66 9.04 9.80
N ASN A 109 8.29 10.04 8.97
CA ASN A 109 7.85 11.36 9.43
C ASN A 109 6.32 11.45 9.59
N GLY A 110 5.58 10.38 9.23
CA GLY A 110 4.13 10.30 9.35
C GLY A 110 3.35 10.67 8.08
N ASN A 111 4.03 10.94 6.96
CA ASN A 111 3.38 11.24 5.69
C ASN A 111 2.78 9.96 5.10
N THR A 112 1.45 9.93 4.91
CA THR A 112 0.73 8.74 4.44
C THR A 112 0.20 8.93 3.03
N SER A 113 0.39 7.91 2.19
CA SER A 113 -0.13 7.84 0.83
C SER A 113 -1.65 7.74 0.78
N GLU A 114 -2.20 7.94 -0.42
CA GLU A 114 -3.53 7.44 -0.76
C GLU A 114 -3.57 5.90 -0.70
N PHE A 115 -4.77 5.32 -0.83
CA PHE A 115 -4.89 3.88 -1.05
C PHE A 115 -4.38 3.50 -2.43
N SER A 116 -3.66 2.38 -2.49
CA SER A 116 -3.20 1.79 -3.74
C SER A 116 -4.34 1.35 -4.65
N LEU A 117 -4.01 1.07 -5.91
CA LEU A 117 -4.83 0.18 -6.73
C LEU A 117 -4.99 -1.18 -6.03
N PHE A 118 -6.16 -1.81 -6.22
CA PHE A 118 -6.42 -3.10 -5.58
C PHE A 118 -5.67 -4.24 -6.29
N ALA A 119 -5.32 -5.28 -5.53
CA ALA A 119 -4.95 -6.59 -6.04
C ALA A 119 -5.98 -7.63 -5.61
N THR A 120 -6.36 -8.53 -6.52
CA THR A 120 -7.27 -9.64 -6.19
C THR A 120 -6.47 -10.81 -5.64
N VAL A 121 -6.90 -11.37 -4.51
CA VAL A 121 -6.34 -12.59 -3.92
C VAL A 121 -6.54 -13.75 -4.88
N ALA A 122 -5.44 -14.40 -5.24
CA ALA A 122 -5.40 -15.64 -6.03
C ALA A 122 -5.32 -16.88 -5.13
#